data_AF-A0A2I0H0S1-F1
#
_entry.id   AF-A0A2I0H0S1-F1
#
_cell.length_a   1.000
_cell.length_b   1.000
_cell.length_c   1.000
_cell.angle_alpha   90.00
_cell.angle_beta   90.00
_cell.angle_gamma   90.00
#
_symmetry.space_group_name_H-M   'P 1'
#
loop_
_entity.id
_entity.type
_entity.pdbx_description
1 polymer ?
#
loop_
_entity_poly.entity_id
_entity_poly.type
_entity_poly.pdbx_seq_one_letter_code
_entity_poly.pdbx_strand_id
1 'polypeptide(L)'
;MIAELQGSELTKAILENVSDYVWCAVSNVSDDYAVVTIDNGYYELLVPIVAFNNDQFVCDKGELWEYAVSVKRVALTHDDVGL
;
A
#
# COMPACT_ATOMS: atom_id res chain seq x y z
N MET A 1 -21.34 -3.29 -14.84
CA MET A 1 -20.85 -2.27 -13.90
C MET A 1 -19.46 -2.72 -13.50
N ILE A 2 -18.40 -1.97 -13.81
CA ILE A 2 -17.07 -2.28 -13.30
C ILE A 2 -17.08 -1.71 -11.88
N ALA A 3 -16.96 -2.56 -10.87
CA ALA A 3 -16.82 -2.10 -9.49
C ALA A 3 -15.52 -1.31 -9.37
N GLU A 4 -15.55 -0.20 -8.63
CA GLU A 4 -14.34 0.56 -8.32
C GLU A 4 -13.43 -0.32 -7.45
N LEU A 5 -12.23 -0.62 -7.94
CA LEU A 5 -11.23 -1.36 -7.16
C LEU A 5 -10.61 -0.43 -6.13
N GLN A 6 -10.57 -0.89 -4.88
CA GLN A 6 -9.96 -0.17 -3.77
C GLN A 6 -9.27 -1.15 -2.81
N GLY A 7 -8.48 -0.61 -1.89
CA GLY A 7 -7.81 -1.39 -0.84
C GLY A 7 -6.92 -2.49 -1.39
N SER A 8 -6.99 -3.66 -0.74
CA SER A 8 -6.20 -4.84 -1.12
C SER A 8 -6.45 -5.32 -2.54
N GLU A 9 -7.69 -5.23 -3.04
CA GLU A 9 -8.01 -5.66 -4.41
C GLU A 9 -7.38 -4.76 -5.47
N LEU A 10 -7.31 -3.44 -5.23
CA LEU A 10 -6.59 -2.53 -6.11
C LEU A 10 -5.08 -2.82 -6.09
N THR A 11 -4.51 -3.07 -4.91
CA THR A 11 -3.10 -3.41 -4.76
C THR A 11 -2.73 -4.67 -5.54
N LYS A 12 -3.56 -5.73 -5.47
CA LYS A 12 -3.37 -6.96 -6.26
C LYS A 12 -3.38 -6.65 -7.76
N ALA A 13 -4.37 -5.89 -8.24
CA ALA A 13 -4.47 -5.52 -9.64
C ALA A 13 -3.25 -4.71 -10.13
N ILE A 14 -2.69 -3.83 -9.29
CA ILE A 14 -1.46 -3.08 -9.62
C ILE A 14 -0.25 -4.01 -9.76
N LEU A 15 -0.07 -4.93 -8.80
CA LEU A 15 1.03 -5.90 -8.79
C LEU A 15 1.01 -6.82 -10.02
N GLU A 16 -0.17 -7.21 -10.49
CA GLU A 16 -0.31 -8.09 -11.66
C GLU A 16 0.01 -7.38 -12.99
N ASN A 17 -0.17 -6.06 -13.08
CA ASN A 17 -0.25 -5.37 -14.38
C ASN A 17 0.85 -4.34 -14.65
N VAL A 18 1.47 -3.73 -13.62
CA VAL A 18 2.11 -2.41 -13.84
C VAL A 18 3.47 -2.23 -13.17
N SER A 19 3.76 -2.88 -12.05
CA SER A 19 4.88 -2.44 -11.19
C SER A 19 5.72 -3.56 -10.60
N ASP A 20 7.03 -3.34 -10.53
CA ASP A 20 7.99 -4.18 -9.79
C ASP A 20 7.71 -4.17 -8.27
N TYR A 21 7.12 -3.07 -7.78
CA TYR A 21 6.65 -2.94 -6.40
C TYR A 21 5.61 -1.81 -6.27
N VAL A 22 4.80 -1.85 -5.21
CA VAL A 22 3.83 -0.81 -4.88
C VAL A 22 3.99 -0.41 -3.42
N TRP A 23 4.03 0.89 -3.13
CA TRP A 23 4.04 1.36 -1.74
C TRP A 23 2.67 1.14 -1.14
N CYS A 24 2.60 0.49 0.02
CA CYS A 24 1.36 0.21 0.70
C CYS A 24 1.42 0.59 2.17
N ALA A 25 0.28 1.01 2.70
CA ALA A 25 -0.02 0.83 4.11
C ALA A 25 -0.47 -0.60 4.34
N VAL A 26 0.00 -1.25 5.40
CA VAL A 26 -0.24 -2.68 5.63
C VAL A 26 -0.89 -2.95 6.97
N SER A 27 -1.63 -4.06 7.05
CA SER A 27 -2.27 -4.53 8.27
C SER A 27 -2.52 -6.04 8.24
N ASN A 28 -2.66 -6.64 9.42
CA ASN A 28 -3.17 -8.00 9.60
C ASN A 28 -4.59 -8.00 10.20
N VAL A 29 -5.30 -6.87 10.10
CA VAL A 29 -6.64 -6.69 10.67
C VAL A 29 -7.67 -6.44 9.57
N SER A 30 -7.46 -5.40 8.76
CA SER A 30 -8.33 -5.06 7.63
C SER A 30 -7.69 -3.96 6.76
N ASP A 31 -8.27 -3.75 5.58
CA ASP A 31 -7.98 -2.57 4.74
C ASP A 31 -8.24 -1.26 5.48
N ASP A 32 -9.37 -1.14 6.19
CA ASP A 32 -9.69 0.06 6.97
C ASP A 32 -8.63 0.34 8.04
N TYR A 33 -8.12 -0.71 8.69
CA TYR A 33 -7.05 -0.56 9.67
C TYR A 33 -5.74 -0.12 9.01
N ALA A 34 -5.41 -0.68 7.83
CA ALA A 34 -4.26 -0.22 7.06
C ALA A 34 -4.37 1.27 6.71
N VAL A 35 -5.54 1.78 6.33
CA VAL A 35 -5.75 3.22 6.09
C VAL A 35 -5.50 4.04 7.36
N VAL A 36 -6.00 3.59 8.52
CA VAL A 36 -5.79 4.27 9.81
C VAL A 36 -4.30 4.40 10.17
N THR A 37 -3.43 3.49 9.72
CA THR A 37 -1.98 3.63 9.93
C THR A 37 -1.40 4.87 9.25
N ILE A 38 -1.95 5.26 8.09
CA ILE A 38 -1.55 6.46 7.35
C ILE A 38 -1.91 7.69 8.17
N ASP A 39 -3.17 7.75 8.64
CA ASP A 39 -3.70 8.89 9.39
C ASP A 39 -2.97 9.10 10.73
N ASN A 40 -2.57 8.02 11.37
CA ASN A 40 -1.81 8.06 12.63
C ASN A 40 -0.30 8.29 12.43
N GLY A 41 0.19 8.33 11.18
CA GLY A 41 1.60 8.55 10.88
C GLY A 41 2.51 7.38 11.28
N TYR A 42 2.00 6.14 11.26
CA TYR A 42 2.80 4.94 11.50
C TYR A 42 3.59 4.57 10.24
N TYR A 43 4.62 5.36 9.94
CA TYR A 43 5.43 5.23 8.74
C TYR A 43 6.19 3.91 8.65
N GLU A 44 6.42 3.22 9.77
CA GLU A 44 6.97 1.87 9.82
C GLU A 44 6.04 0.82 9.19
N LEU A 45 4.75 1.12 9.07
CA LEU A 45 3.74 0.31 8.38
C LEU A 45 3.50 0.79 6.94
N LEU A 46 4.32 1.71 6.43
CA LEU A 46 4.40 2.02 5.01
C LEU A 46 5.57 1.25 4.40
N VAL A 47 5.27 0.19 3.65
CA VAL A 47 6.27 -0.74 3.11
C VAL A 47 6.08 -0.93 1.61
N PRO A 48 7.14 -1.23 0.85
CA PRO A 48 7.00 -1.62 -0.55
C PRO A 48 6.59 -3.09 -0.63
N ILE A 49 5.46 -3.36 -1.27
CA ILE A 49 4.97 -4.69 -1.57
C ILE A 49 5.43 -5.08 -2.96
N VAL A 50 6.04 -6.26 -3.07
CA VAL A 50 6.65 -6.75 -4.32
C VAL A 50 5.89 -7.91 -4.94
N ALA A 51 5.02 -8.59 -4.18
CA ALA A 51 4.25 -9.72 -4.67
C ALA A 51 3.00 -9.97 -3.81
N PHE A 52 2.06 -10.73 -4.37
CA PHE A 52 0.94 -11.32 -3.65
C PHE A 52 0.98 -12.84 -3.86
N ASN A 53 1.29 -13.60 -2.81
CA ASN A 53 1.49 -15.04 -2.86
C ASN A 53 0.81 -15.71 -1.66
N ASN A 54 0.18 -16.87 -1.87
CA ASN A 54 -0.49 -17.65 -0.82
C ASN A 54 -1.43 -16.79 0.05
N ASP A 55 -2.27 -15.99 -0.62
CA ASP A 55 -3.23 -15.07 0.01
C ASP A 55 -2.61 -13.97 0.90
N GLN A 56 -1.32 -13.68 0.73
CA GLN A 56 -0.60 -12.66 1.51
C GLN A 56 0.22 -11.73 0.63
N PHE A 57 0.32 -10.47 1.06
CA PHE A 57 1.20 -9.46 0.47
C PHE A 57 2.61 -9.61 1.03
N VAL A 58 3.59 -9.67 0.14
CA VAL A 58 5.00 -9.87 0.49
C VAL A 58 5.73 -8.54 0.34
N CYS A 59 6.35 -8.05 1.42
CA CYS A 59 7.21 -6.87 1.34
C CYS A 59 8.61 -7.23 0.84
N ASP A 60 9.37 -6.22 0.40
CA ASP A 60 10.76 -6.39 -0.07
C ASP A 60 11.73 -7.01 0.96
N LYS A 61 11.40 -6.91 2.25
CA LYS A 61 12.14 -7.54 3.36
C LYS A 61 11.68 -8.96 3.68
N GLY A 62 10.70 -9.49 2.96
CA GLY A 62 10.15 -10.84 3.13
C GLY A 62 9.11 -10.98 4.26
N GLU A 63 8.68 -9.88 4.87
CA GLU A 63 7.56 -9.89 5.81
C GLU A 63 6.24 -10.04 5.04
N LEU A 64 5.24 -10.63 5.71
CA LEU A 64 3.97 -11.01 5.13
C LEU A 64 2.82 -10.25 5.80
N TRP A 65 1.88 -9.80 4.99
CA TRP A 65 0.73 -8.99 5.42
C TRP A 65 -0.57 -9.52 4.81
N GLU A 66 -1.65 -9.53 5.59
CA GLU A 66 -2.96 -9.97 5.09
C GLU A 66 -3.64 -8.89 4.24
N TYR A 67 -3.42 -7.61 4.56
CA TYR A 67 -4.04 -6.47 3.90
C TYR A 67 -2.98 -5.45 3.50
N ALA A 68 -3.15 -4.87 2.30
CA ALA A 68 -2.25 -3.85 1.78
C ALA A 68 -3.02 -2.82 0.94
N VAL A 69 -3.01 -1.57 1.36
CA VAL A 69 -3.66 -0.46 0.67
C VAL A 69 -2.60 0.37 -0.03
N SER A 70 -2.62 0.41 -1.36
CA SER A 70 -1.66 1.17 -2.17
C SER A 70 -1.71 2.67 -1.86
N VAL A 71 -0.56 3.29 -1.66
CA VAL A 71 -0.40 4.72 -1.35
C VAL A 71 0.57 5.39 -2.32
N LYS A 72 0.40 6.70 -2.54
CA LYS A 72 1.32 7.52 -3.33
C LYS A 72 2.25 8.28 -2.40
N ARG A 73 3.56 8.04 -2.50
CA ARG A 73 4.60 8.85 -1.83
C ARG A 73 5.11 9.91 -2.79
N VAL A 74 5.03 11.17 -2.40
CA VAL A 74 5.54 12.32 -3.16
C VAL A 74 6.45 13.12 -2.25
N ALA A 75 7.67 13.41 -2.70
CA ALA A 75 8.54 14.33 -2.01
C ALA A 75 7.98 15.75 -2.19
N LEU A 76 7.80 16.47 -1.08
CA LEU A 76 7.38 17.86 -1.14
C LEU A 76 8.50 18.72 -1.73
N THR A 77 8.10 19.67 -2.54
CA THR A 77 8.96 20.73 -3.08
C THR A 77 8.73 22.04 -2.34
N HIS A 78 9.61 23.02 -2.57
CA HIS A 78 9.43 24.39 -2.08
C HIS A 78 8.06 24.95 -2.50
N ASP A 79 7.66 24.73 -3.75
CA ASP A 79 6.37 25.17 -4.30
C ASP A 79 5.16 24.54 -3.59
N ASP A 80 5.23 23.27 -3.21
CA ASP A 80 4.11 22.56 -2.53
C ASP A 80 3.80 23.12 -1.14
N VAL A 81 4.78 23.77 -0.50
CA VAL A 81 4.67 24.32 0.86
C VAL A 81 4.70 25.85 0.90
N GLY A 82 4.78 26.51 -0.26
CA GLY A 82 4.79 27.96 -0.38
C GLY A 82 6.03 28.63 0.24
N LEU A 83 7.20 27.98 0.14
CA LEU A 83 8.51 28.49 0.59
C LEU A 83 9.42 28.87 -0.57
#